data_AF-A0A399I7X0-F1
#
_entry.id   AF-A0A399I7X0-F1
#
_cell.length_a   1.000
_cell.length_b   1.000
_cell.length_c   1.000
_cell.angle_alpha   90.00
_cell.angle_beta   90.00
_cell.angle_gamma   90.00
#
_symmetry.space_group_name_H-M   'P 1'
#
loop_
_entity.id
_entity.type
_entity.pdbx_description
1 polymer ?
#
loop_
_entity_poly.entity_id
_entity_poly.type
_entity_poly.pdbx_seq_one_letter_code
_entity_poly.pdbx_strand_id
1 'polypeptide(L)'
;MGKKNKTRGLSVGGMFTPLRHEEHDSKAYMELTGNAAKLYGYMVRVARTVAIKLGATCEYTVIFDYTYTEAKNRGFSTSTFKRVIKELWQCGFINVVEIGGRTASKARGRMPSKYQLCKLWRTYGSEWRERTRFEADPWEHRAEPKKTEQARW
;
A
#
# COMPACT_ATOMS: atom_id res chain seq x y z
N MET A 1 29.80 -16.08 -29.40
CA MET A 1 28.73 -16.82 -28.69
C MET A 1 28.59 -16.25 -27.27
N GLY A 2 27.56 -15.43 -27.02
CA GLY A 2 27.35 -14.80 -25.72
C GLY A 2 26.78 -15.79 -24.70
N LYS A 3 27.49 -15.99 -23.58
CA LYS A 3 27.02 -16.81 -22.46
C LYS A 3 25.75 -16.19 -21.89
N LYS A 4 24.60 -16.84 -22.12
CA LYS A 4 23.34 -16.50 -21.46
C LYS A 4 23.51 -16.75 -19.96
N ASN A 5 23.58 -15.68 -19.17
CA ASN A 5 23.50 -15.79 -17.71
C ASN A 5 22.15 -16.41 -17.36
N LYS A 6 22.16 -17.67 -16.91
CA LYS A 6 21.01 -18.29 -16.26
C LYS A 6 20.62 -17.37 -15.09
N THR A 7 19.53 -16.64 -15.25
CA THR A 7 18.80 -16.06 -14.11
C THR A 7 18.57 -17.22 -13.15
N ARG A 8 19.26 -17.20 -12.01
CA ARG A 8 18.90 -18.06 -10.88
C ARG A 8 17.44 -17.76 -10.60
N GLY A 9 16.55 -18.66 -11.03
CA GLY A 9 15.14 -18.56 -10.74
C GLY A 9 15.04 -18.38 -9.23
N LEU A 10 14.59 -17.21 -8.80
CA LEU A 10 14.13 -17.03 -7.43
C LEU A 10 13.08 -18.12 -7.22
N SER A 11 13.30 -18.98 -6.22
CA SER A 11 12.40 -20.06 -5.88
C SER A 11 10.97 -19.53 -5.85
N VAL A 12 10.04 -20.26 -6.45
CA VAL A 12 8.62 -19.89 -6.56
C VAL A 12 7.91 -19.78 -5.19
N GLY A 13 8.62 -19.96 -4.06
CA GLY A 13 8.16 -19.67 -2.72
C GLY A 13 8.86 -18.44 -2.13
N GLY A 14 8.14 -17.32 -1.99
CA GLY A 14 8.50 -16.33 -0.97
C GLY A 14 8.31 -16.95 0.42
N MET A 15 9.03 -16.48 1.45
CA MET A 15 8.74 -16.90 2.83
C MET A 15 7.27 -16.64 3.14
N PHE A 16 6.61 -17.67 3.68
CA PHE A 16 5.23 -17.63 4.17
C PHE A 16 5.04 -16.42 5.11
N THR A 17 4.03 -15.61 4.85
CA THR A 17 3.60 -14.57 5.80
C THR A 17 2.39 -15.10 6.57
N PRO A 18 2.50 -15.37 7.88
CA PRO A 18 1.35 -15.79 8.66
C PRO A 18 0.34 -14.65 8.76
N LEU A 19 -0.88 -14.86 8.28
CA LEU A 19 -2.01 -13.97 8.57
C LEU A 19 -2.72 -14.45 9.83
N ARG A 20 -3.38 -13.54 10.54
CA ARG A 20 -4.23 -13.93 11.67
C ARG A 20 -5.48 -14.59 11.14
N HIS A 21 -6.01 -15.58 11.85
CA HIS A 21 -7.27 -16.24 11.46
C HIS A 21 -8.39 -15.22 11.23
N GLU A 22 -8.54 -14.25 12.14
CA GLU A 22 -9.52 -13.17 11.99
C GLU A 22 -9.36 -12.35 10.71
N GLU A 23 -8.12 -12.10 10.26
CA GLU A 23 -7.86 -11.34 9.03
C GLU A 23 -8.24 -12.16 7.81
N HIS A 24 -7.78 -13.42 7.77
CA HIS A 24 -7.97 -14.33 6.64
C HIS A 24 -9.44 -14.72 6.45
N ASP A 25 -10.17 -14.92 7.53
CA ASP A 25 -11.58 -15.36 7.50
C ASP A 25 -12.54 -14.16 7.44
N SER A 26 -12.02 -12.93 7.38
CA SER A 26 -12.84 -11.73 7.27
C SER A 26 -13.52 -11.63 5.90
N LYS A 27 -14.75 -11.10 5.88
CA LYS A 27 -15.46 -10.79 4.63
C LYS A 27 -14.64 -9.88 3.71
N ALA A 28 -13.95 -8.88 4.30
CA ALA A 28 -13.06 -7.99 3.57
C ALA A 28 -11.95 -8.73 2.81
N TYR A 29 -11.35 -9.75 3.43
CA TYR A 29 -10.26 -10.51 2.82
C TYR A 29 -10.77 -11.42 1.69
N MET A 30 -11.93 -12.03 1.90
CA MET A 30 -12.58 -12.90 0.90
C MET A 30 -12.99 -12.14 -0.36
N GLU A 31 -13.23 -10.83 -0.27
CA GLU A 31 -13.54 -9.96 -1.42
C GLU A 31 -12.30 -9.39 -2.13
N LEU A 32 -11.09 -9.59 -1.56
CA LEU A 32 -9.86 -9.15 -2.22
C LEU A 32 -9.59 -9.96 -3.49
N THR A 33 -9.11 -9.27 -4.52
CA THR A 33 -8.48 -9.91 -5.67
C THR A 33 -7.22 -10.65 -5.24
N GLY A 34 -6.88 -11.73 -5.94
CA GLY A 34 -5.66 -12.51 -5.61
C GLY A 34 -4.37 -11.67 -5.62
N ASN A 35 -4.32 -10.61 -6.44
CA ASN A 35 -3.21 -9.67 -6.45
C ASN A 35 -3.18 -8.78 -5.19
N ALA A 36 -4.35 -8.37 -4.69
CA ALA A 36 -4.45 -7.62 -3.45
C ALA A 36 -4.13 -8.46 -2.22
N ALA A 37 -4.68 -9.67 -2.12
CA ALA A 37 -4.31 -10.63 -1.07
C ALA A 37 -2.79 -10.91 -1.07
N LYS A 38 -2.20 -11.11 -2.26
CA LYS A 38 -0.75 -11.28 -2.42
C LYS A 38 0.03 -10.06 -1.93
N LEU A 39 -0.35 -8.84 -2.33
CA LEU A 39 0.36 -7.63 -1.90
C LEU A 39 0.21 -7.39 -0.40
N TYR A 40 -0.98 -7.60 0.16
CA TYR A 40 -1.24 -7.48 1.59
C TYR A 40 -0.33 -8.38 2.41
N GLY A 41 -0.18 -9.66 2.03
CA GLY A 41 0.76 -10.58 2.68
C GLY A 41 2.21 -10.07 2.68
N TYR A 42 2.63 -9.31 1.66
CA TYR A 42 3.93 -8.65 1.68
C TYR A 42 3.97 -7.44 2.63
N MET A 43 2.93 -6.61 2.62
CA MET A 43 2.85 -5.43 3.49
C MET A 43 2.84 -5.81 4.97
N VAL A 44 2.10 -6.86 5.35
CA VAL A 44 2.10 -7.41 6.73
C VAL A 44 3.51 -7.81 7.15
N ARG A 45 4.26 -8.48 6.27
CA ARG A 45 5.64 -8.88 6.55
C ARG A 45 6.57 -7.68 6.72
N VAL A 46 6.44 -6.66 5.86
CA VAL A 46 7.23 -5.42 5.96
C VAL A 46 6.93 -4.71 7.28
N ALA A 47 5.65 -4.50 7.59
CA ALA A 47 5.22 -3.85 8.82
C ALA A 47 5.72 -4.59 10.07
N ARG A 48 5.64 -5.92 10.11
CA ARG A 48 6.20 -6.73 11.22
C ARG A 48 7.71 -6.60 11.34
N THR A 49 8.41 -6.60 10.22
CA THR A 49 9.87 -6.42 10.21
C THR A 49 10.24 -5.04 10.76
N VAL A 50 9.50 -3.99 10.39
CA VAL A 50 9.68 -2.64 10.92
C VAL A 50 9.34 -2.59 12.41
N ALA A 51 8.24 -3.19 12.84
CA ALA A 51 7.85 -3.24 14.25
C ALA A 51 8.91 -3.90 15.13
N ILE A 52 9.46 -5.04 14.71
CA ILE A 52 10.55 -5.72 15.44
C ILE A 52 11.79 -4.81 15.54
N LYS A 53 12.17 -4.16 14.44
CA LYS A 53 13.34 -3.25 14.42
C LYS A 53 13.17 -2.03 15.33
N LEU A 54 11.94 -1.54 15.46
CA LEU A 54 11.62 -0.37 16.28
C LEU A 54 11.24 -0.73 17.72
N GLY A 55 11.18 -2.01 18.08
CA GLY A 55 10.68 -2.45 19.40
C GLY A 55 9.20 -2.11 19.62
N ALA A 56 8.41 -1.98 18.55
CA ALA A 56 6.99 -1.67 18.64
C ALA A 56 6.18 -2.89 19.11
N THR A 57 5.10 -2.64 19.84
CA THR A 57 4.24 -3.69 20.40
C THR A 57 3.50 -4.49 19.33
N CYS A 58 3.20 -3.90 18.17
CA CYS A 58 2.60 -4.60 17.05
C CYS A 58 2.86 -3.91 15.70
N GLU A 59 2.58 -4.62 14.61
CA GLU A 59 2.73 -4.16 13.23
C GLU A 59 1.75 -3.05 12.81
N TYR A 60 0.70 -2.83 13.60
CA TYR A 60 -0.32 -1.82 13.34
C TYR A 60 0.10 -0.40 13.77
N THR A 61 1.08 -0.27 14.66
CA THR A 61 1.51 1.04 15.19
C THR A 61 2.65 1.66 14.40
N VAL A 62 3.16 0.97 13.38
CA VAL A 62 4.32 1.43 12.61
C VAL A 62 3.93 1.92 11.23
N ILE A 63 4.63 2.96 10.79
CA ILE A 63 4.61 3.43 9.41
C ILE A 63 5.75 2.75 8.68
N PHE A 64 5.49 2.25 7.48
CA PHE A 64 6.49 1.61 6.65
C PHE A 64 6.45 2.14 5.21
N ASP A 65 7.61 2.10 4.60
CA ASP A 65 7.80 2.54 3.22
C ASP A 65 7.51 1.37 2.27
N TYR A 66 6.87 1.66 1.15
CA TYR A 66 6.78 0.72 0.03
C TYR A 66 6.79 1.45 -1.31
N THR A 67 7.69 1.01 -2.19
CA THR A 67 7.98 1.69 -3.47
C THR A 67 7.38 0.96 -4.66
N TYR A 68 7.15 1.71 -5.74
CA TYR A 68 6.85 1.14 -7.06
C TYR A 68 7.94 0.17 -7.54
N THR A 69 9.20 0.40 -7.17
CA THR A 69 10.31 -0.48 -7.52
C THR A 69 10.18 -1.84 -6.83
N GLU A 70 9.86 -1.85 -5.53
CA GLU A 70 9.59 -3.09 -4.78
C GLU A 70 8.37 -3.81 -5.34
N ALA A 71 7.29 -3.09 -5.63
CA ALA A 71 6.11 -3.65 -6.28
C ALA A 71 6.45 -4.33 -7.63
N LYS A 72 7.27 -3.68 -8.46
CA LYS A 72 7.74 -4.23 -9.73
C LYS A 72 8.54 -5.51 -9.55
N ASN A 73 9.43 -5.54 -8.55
CA ASN A 73 10.22 -6.74 -8.21
C ASN A 73 9.35 -7.91 -7.74
N ARG A 74 8.11 -7.65 -7.33
CA ARG A 74 7.11 -8.66 -6.93
C ARG A 74 6.13 -9.04 -8.04
N GLY A 75 6.33 -8.51 -9.25
CA GLY A 75 5.51 -8.79 -10.43
C GLY A 75 4.29 -7.89 -10.60
N PHE A 76 4.23 -6.75 -9.89
CA PHE A 76 3.15 -5.77 -10.08
C PHE A 76 3.59 -4.68 -11.07
N SER A 77 2.80 -4.44 -12.12
CA SER A 77 2.94 -3.21 -12.91
C SER A 77 2.55 -1.99 -12.07
N THR A 78 2.99 -0.79 -12.45
CA THR A 78 2.61 0.46 -11.77
C THR A 78 1.10 0.64 -11.66
N SER A 79 0.37 0.34 -12.74
CA SER A 79 -1.11 0.42 -12.77
C SER A 79 -1.75 -0.61 -11.86
N THR A 80 -1.26 -1.87 -11.88
CA THR A 80 -1.76 -2.93 -10.99
C THR A 80 -1.50 -2.59 -9.54
N PHE A 81 -0.30 -2.08 -9.22
CA PHE A 81 0.05 -1.67 -7.87
C PHE A 81 -0.87 -0.55 -7.38
N LYS A 82 -1.09 0.51 -8.17
CA LYS A 82 -2.03 1.58 -7.81
C LYS A 82 -3.44 1.04 -7.53
N ARG A 83 -3.95 0.18 -8.42
CA ARG A 83 -5.29 -0.44 -8.26
C ARG A 83 -5.37 -1.26 -6.98
N VAL A 84 -4.38 -2.12 -6.75
CA VAL A 84 -4.35 -3.01 -5.58
C VAL A 84 -4.23 -2.22 -4.28
N ILE A 85 -3.40 -1.18 -4.23
CA ILE A 85 -3.31 -0.35 -3.03
C ILE A 85 -4.65 0.34 -2.75
N LYS A 86 -5.31 0.87 -3.79
CA LYS A 86 -6.65 1.47 -3.64
C LYS A 86 -7.64 0.45 -3.08
N GLU A 87 -7.63 -0.77 -3.60
CA GLU A 87 -8.46 -1.88 -3.12
C GLU A 87 -8.18 -2.21 -1.64
N LEU A 88 -6.92 -2.36 -1.24
CA LEU A 88 -6.54 -2.61 0.16
C LEU A 88 -6.94 -1.47 1.10
N TRP A 89 -6.85 -0.22 0.65
CA TRP A 89 -7.32 0.94 1.40
C TRP A 89 -8.86 0.94 1.52
N GLN A 90 -9.56 0.65 0.42
CA GLN A 90 -11.03 0.52 0.35
C GLN A 90 -11.58 -0.66 1.14
N CYS A 91 -10.82 -1.72 1.38
CA CYS A 91 -11.23 -2.83 2.26
C CYS A 91 -10.77 -2.61 3.70
N GLY A 92 -10.07 -1.51 4.01
CA GLY A 92 -9.69 -1.14 5.37
C GLY A 92 -8.49 -1.93 5.91
N PHE A 93 -7.68 -2.54 5.05
CA PHE A 93 -6.46 -3.25 5.44
C PHE A 93 -5.25 -2.34 5.64
N ILE A 94 -5.23 -1.19 4.96
CA ILE A 94 -4.13 -0.22 5.05
C ILE A 94 -4.64 1.21 5.13
N ASN A 95 -3.80 2.09 5.67
CA ASN A 95 -3.89 3.54 5.57
C ASN A 95 -2.75 4.03 4.69
N VAL A 96 -3.05 5.03 3.86
CA VAL A 96 -2.03 5.75 3.09
C VAL A 96 -1.67 6.98 3.88
N VAL A 97 -0.47 6.98 4.48
CA VAL A 97 -0.01 8.07 5.33
C VAL A 97 0.56 9.19 4.46
N GLU A 98 1.33 8.82 3.44
CA GLU A 98 1.95 9.77 2.53
C GLU A 98 2.11 9.12 1.15
N ILE A 99 1.74 9.83 0.09
CA ILE A 99 2.02 9.37 -1.27
C ILE A 99 3.38 9.89 -1.71
N GLY A 100 4.27 8.95 -1.99
CA GLY A 100 5.57 9.24 -2.55
C GLY A 100 5.47 9.69 -4.01
N GLY A 101 6.53 10.32 -4.51
CA GLY A 101 6.55 10.88 -5.85
C GLY A 101 7.90 11.43 -6.27
N ARG A 102 7.91 12.16 -7.39
CA ARG A 102 9.05 12.99 -7.79
C ARG A 102 8.96 14.30 -7.01
N THR A 103 9.88 14.51 -6.08
CA THR A 103 10.09 15.81 -5.45
C THR A 103 10.62 16.81 -6.48
N ALA A 104 10.12 18.05 -6.42
CA ALA A 104 10.51 19.14 -7.33
C ALA A 104 11.96 19.60 -7.15
N SER A 105 12.60 19.27 -6.02
CA SER A 105 14.02 19.56 -5.80
C SER A 105 14.89 18.50 -6.51
N LYS A 106 15.67 18.96 -7.49
CA LYS A 106 16.57 18.17 -8.35
C LYS A 106 17.65 17.34 -7.61
N ALA A 107 17.68 17.34 -6.27
CA ALA A 107 18.80 16.84 -5.48
C ALA A 107 18.57 15.48 -4.77
N ARG A 108 17.33 14.97 -4.63
CA ARG A 108 17.09 13.67 -3.96
C ARG A 108 15.97 12.91 -4.66
N GLY A 109 16.20 11.61 -4.89
CA GLY A 109 15.43 10.74 -5.78
C GLY A 109 13.95 10.53 -5.41
N ARG A 110 13.33 9.50 -6.01
CA ARG A 110 11.92 9.17 -5.79
C ARG A 110 11.67 8.89 -4.30
N MET A 111 10.76 9.63 -3.67
CA MET A 111 10.35 9.31 -2.30
C MET A 111 9.43 8.09 -2.30
N PRO A 112 9.61 7.14 -1.36
CA PRO A 112 8.67 6.04 -1.17
C PRO A 112 7.32 6.56 -0.69
N SER A 113 6.25 5.82 -1.00
CA SER A 113 4.97 6.03 -0.31
C SER A 113 5.03 5.40 1.06
N LYS A 114 4.33 6.01 2.01
CA LYS A 114 4.25 5.57 3.41
C LYS A 114 2.87 5.00 3.71
N TYR A 115 2.88 3.83 4.33
CA TYR A 115 1.68 3.07 4.64
C TYR A 115 1.68 2.65 6.11
N GLN A 116 0.48 2.36 6.60
CA GLN A 116 0.28 1.77 7.93
C GLN A 116 -0.80 0.69 7.80
N LEU A 117 -0.68 -0.42 8.54
CA LEU A 117 -1.75 -1.42 8.58
C LEU A 117 -2.96 -0.88 9.35
N CYS A 118 -4.16 -1.28 8.94
CA CYS A 118 -5.40 -0.81 9.53
C CYS A 118 -6.31 -1.97 9.91
N LYS A 119 -7.15 -1.79 10.92
CA LYS A 119 -8.13 -2.79 11.40
C LYS A 119 -9.57 -2.48 10.97
N LEU A 120 -9.76 -1.50 10.08
CA LEU A 120 -11.08 -1.12 9.59
C LEU A 120 -11.77 -2.27 8.84
N TRP A 121 -11.01 -3.20 8.26
CA TRP A 121 -11.56 -4.43 7.65
C TRP A 121 -12.49 -5.22 8.59
N ARG A 122 -12.36 -5.06 9.92
CA ARG A 122 -13.25 -5.72 10.91
C ARG A 122 -14.70 -5.26 10.83
N THR A 123 -14.94 -4.02 10.37
CA THR A 123 -16.30 -3.48 10.23
C THR A 123 -16.84 -3.63 8.81
N TYR A 124 -16.09 -4.29 7.92
CA TYR A 124 -16.45 -4.46 6.51
C TYR A 124 -17.74 -5.27 6.34
N GLY A 125 -18.73 -4.69 5.64
CA GLY A 125 -20.04 -5.30 5.38
C GLY A 125 -21.12 -5.13 6.45
N SER A 126 -20.81 -4.70 7.68
CA SER A 126 -21.81 -4.45 8.74
C SER A 126 -21.99 -2.95 9.00
N GLU A 127 -20.96 -2.32 9.56
CA GLU A 127 -20.90 -0.88 9.83
C GLU A 127 -19.92 -0.16 8.89
N TRP A 128 -19.65 -0.80 7.74
CA TRP A 128 -18.67 -0.32 6.79
C TRP A 128 -19.09 1.01 6.20
N ARG A 129 -18.29 2.04 6.53
CA ARG A 129 -18.38 3.33 5.89
C ARG A 129 -17.39 3.31 4.73
N GLU A 130 -17.90 3.34 3.50
CA GLU A 130 -17.07 3.52 2.31
C GLU A 130 -16.09 4.67 2.54
N ARG A 131 -14.78 4.36 2.63
CA ARG A 131 -13.76 5.36 2.97
C ARG A 131 -13.77 6.53 2.00
N THR A 132 -14.09 6.29 0.73
CA THR A 132 -14.25 7.33 -0.30
C THR A 132 -15.30 8.39 0.03
N ARG A 133 -16.21 8.15 0.99
CA ARG A 133 -17.19 9.14 1.45
C ARG A 133 -16.66 10.07 2.55
N PHE A 134 -15.61 9.67 3.26
CA PHE A 134 -15.12 10.36 4.47
C PHE A 134 -13.63 10.75 4.38
N GLU A 135 -12.87 10.03 3.58
CA GLU A 135 -11.46 10.27 3.27
C GLU A 135 -11.33 10.55 1.78
N ALA A 136 -10.56 11.58 1.42
CA ALA A 136 -10.24 11.84 0.03
C ALA A 136 -9.45 10.65 -0.56
N ASP A 137 -9.78 10.24 -1.78
CA ASP A 137 -8.96 9.26 -2.50
C ASP A 137 -7.52 9.80 -2.53
N PRO A 138 -6.54 9.08 -1.96
CA PRO A 138 -5.16 9.56 -1.90
C PRO A 138 -4.62 9.95 -3.28
N TRP A 139 -5.07 9.27 -4.34
CA TRP A 139 -4.62 9.50 -5.71
C TRP A 139 -5.50 10.47 -6.52
N GLU A 140 -6.56 11.04 -5.92
CA GLU A 140 -7.28 12.16 -6.52
C GLU A 140 -6.54 13.45 -6.20
N HIS A 141 -5.95 14.06 -7.24
CA HIS A 141 -5.50 15.44 -7.15
C HIS A 141 -6.74 16.31 -7.00
N ARG A 142 -7.02 16.84 -5.80
CA ARG A 142 -7.82 18.06 -5.72
C ARG A 142 -7.03 19.11 -6.49
N ALA A 143 -7.53 19.49 -7.67
CA ALA A 143 -7.11 20.74 -8.27
C ALA A 143 -7.29 21.80 -7.18
N GLU A 144 -6.23 22.48 -6.79
CA GLU A 144 -6.35 23.63 -5.91
C GLU A 144 -7.42 24.55 -6.52
N PRO A 145 -8.37 25.08 -5.74
CA PRO A 145 -9.29 26.07 -6.28
C PRO A 145 -8.42 27.18 -6.88
N LYS A 146 -8.56 27.39 -8.20
CA LYS A 146 -7.88 28.48 -8.89
C LYS A 146 -8.12 29.72 -8.04
N LYS A 147 -7.07 30.34 -7.51
CA LYS A 147 -7.17 31.60 -6.76
C LYS A 147 -8.00 32.54 -7.62
N THR A 148 -9.24 32.76 -7.21
CA THR A 148 -10.10 33.76 -7.84
C THR A 148 -9.35 35.06 -7.70
N GLU A 149 -8.96 35.65 -8.82
CA GLU A 149 -8.41 37.00 -8.88
C GLU A 149 -9.28 37.90 -8.01
N GLN A 150 -8.71 38.37 -6.89
CA GLN A 150 -9.34 39.44 -6.14
C GLN A 150 -9.40 40.62 -7.10
N ALA A 151 -10.61 40.93 -7.55
CA ALA A 151 -10.91 42.14 -8.30
C ALA A 151 -10.30 43.33 -7.54
N ARG A 152 -9.28 43.93 -8.14
CA ARG A 152 -8.77 45.24 -7.73
C ARG A 152 -9.90 46.23 -7.99
N TRP A 153 -10.46 46.79 -6.93
CA TRP A 153 -11.26 48.01 -6.97
C TRP A 153 -10.32 49.21 -6.87
#